data_AF-A0A947Y599-F1
#
_entry.id   AF-A0A947Y599-F1
#
_cell.length_a   1.000
_cell.length_b   1.000
_cell.length_c   1.000
_cell.angle_alpha   90.00
_cell.angle_beta   90.00
_cell.angle_gamma   90.00
#
_symmetry.space_group_name_H-M   'P 1'
#
loop_
_entity.id
_entity.type
_entity.pdbx_description
1 polymer ?
#
loop_
_entity_poly.entity_id
_entity_poly.type
_entity_poly.pdbx_seq_one_letter_code
_entity_poly.pdbx_strand_id
1 'polypeptide(L)'
;MKRIPALLALLAMLTSFTGCSATTGNTGANAGPRFLPPSQAPWHMLISRWQERVDDMCLQYLDLPLIRDFQQRIAREGWSNEMVVELLVEGQKMTRATMEIEDQWDTPQEFAAKNFEGDCEDIAIFMLATLRTLGYPHQARVLAAKTMFADHALLKVEMPDNSWQVFETTRAITPKARLAYTPIVEFDEKRIIFAGT
;
A
#
# COMPACT_ATOMS: atom_id res chain seq x y z
N MET A 1 29.57 19.58 41.84
CA MET A 1 29.67 18.15 42.21
C MET A 1 28.33 17.49 41.88
N LYS A 2 28.20 16.91 40.67
CA LYS A 2 28.26 15.46 40.37
C LYS A 2 26.92 14.75 40.71
N ARG A 3 25.96 14.55 39.79
CA ARG A 3 25.86 13.48 38.75
C ARG A 3 24.36 13.17 38.46
N ILE A 4 23.91 13.47 37.24
CA ILE A 4 22.87 12.73 36.47
C ILE A 4 23.53 11.37 36.08
N PRO A 5 22.90 10.16 36.07
CA PRO A 5 21.95 9.77 35.00
C PRO A 5 20.88 8.68 35.29
N ALA A 6 19.68 8.88 34.70
CA ALA A 6 18.80 7.78 34.28
C ALA A 6 18.48 7.84 32.78
N LEU A 7 19.54 7.86 31.96
CA LEU A 7 19.70 6.99 30.78
C LEU A 7 19.52 5.48 31.11
N LEU A 8 18.28 4.96 31.20
CA LEU A 8 18.00 3.50 31.09
C LEU A 8 16.51 3.22 30.84
N ALA A 9 15.97 3.72 29.72
CA ALA A 9 14.68 3.23 29.19
C ALA A 9 14.61 3.22 27.65
N LEU A 10 15.76 3.21 26.96
CA LEU A 10 15.80 3.23 25.49
C LEU A 10 16.54 2.01 24.86
N LEU A 11 16.65 0.88 25.56
CA LEU A 11 17.32 -0.31 25.04
C LEU A 11 16.62 -1.63 25.45
N ALA A 12 15.35 -1.82 25.09
CA ALA A 12 14.71 -3.15 25.09
C ALA A 12 13.49 -3.27 24.12
N MET A 13 13.55 -2.67 22.93
CA MET A 13 12.59 -2.93 21.84
C MET A 13 13.27 -3.29 20.51
N LEU A 14 14.40 -4.00 20.56
CA LEU A 14 15.11 -4.46 19.34
C LEU A 14 15.37 -5.98 19.29
N THR A 15 14.78 -6.80 20.17
CA THR A 15 14.97 -8.26 20.10
C THR A 15 13.71 -9.09 20.40
N SER A 16 12.66 -8.99 19.58
CA SER A 16 11.73 -10.12 19.39
C SER A 16 11.14 -10.16 17.96
N PHE A 17 11.99 -10.35 16.94
CA PHE A 17 11.51 -11.00 15.71
C PHE A 17 11.59 -12.51 15.95
N THR A 18 10.49 -13.10 16.40
CA THR A 18 10.27 -14.55 16.35
C THR A 18 9.36 -14.84 15.15
N GLY A 19 9.96 -15.16 14.00
CA GLY A 19 9.83 -16.46 13.34
C GLY A 19 8.42 -16.80 12.86
N CYS A 20 8.08 -16.35 11.65
CA CYS A 20 6.97 -16.94 10.90
C CYS A 20 7.42 -18.30 10.34
N SER A 21 7.01 -19.37 11.03
CA SER A 21 7.21 -20.74 10.58
C SER A 21 6.36 -21.01 9.32
N ALA A 22 7.01 -21.22 8.18
CA ALA A 22 6.35 -21.69 6.97
C ALA A 22 5.83 -23.14 7.19
N THR A 23 4.51 -23.35 7.16
CA THR A 23 3.91 -24.69 7.07
C THR A 23 3.67 -25.04 5.61
N THR A 24 4.47 -25.97 5.07
CA THR A 24 4.23 -26.59 3.77
C THR A 24 3.05 -27.57 3.85
N GLY A 25 1.92 -27.24 3.22
CA GLY A 25 0.79 -28.15 3.03
C GLY A 25 0.35 -28.26 1.57
N ASN A 26 0.85 -29.30 0.87
CA ASN A 26 0.10 -30.36 0.16
C ASN A 26 -0.99 -29.90 -0.83
N THR A 27 -0.66 -29.98 -2.12
CA THR A 27 -1.51 -29.65 -3.27
C THR A 27 -2.49 -30.77 -3.62
N GLY A 28 -3.73 -30.65 -3.15
CA GLY A 28 -4.87 -31.36 -3.75
C GLY A 28 -5.59 -30.45 -4.74
N ALA A 29 -5.42 -30.75 -6.04
CA ALA A 29 -6.25 -30.32 -7.15
C ALA A 29 -7.75 -30.26 -6.79
N ASN A 30 -8.27 -29.06 -6.55
CA ASN A 30 -9.69 -28.76 -6.60
C ASN A 30 -9.91 -27.70 -7.69
N ALA A 31 -10.63 -28.12 -8.74
CA ALA A 31 -11.27 -27.27 -9.73
C ALA A 31 -11.88 -26.02 -9.07
N GLY A 32 -11.16 -24.90 -9.20
CA GLY A 32 -11.58 -23.61 -8.63
C GLY A 32 -12.87 -23.07 -9.28
N PRO A 33 -13.56 -22.14 -8.60
CA PRO A 33 -14.80 -21.58 -9.13
C PRO A 33 -14.54 -20.81 -10.43
N ARG A 34 -15.38 -21.06 -11.44
CA ARG A 34 -15.44 -20.34 -12.73
C ARG A 34 -15.44 -18.82 -12.52
N PHE A 35 -14.45 -18.17 -13.12
CA PHE A 35 -14.25 -16.73 -13.07
C PHE A 35 -15.20 -16.00 -14.03
N LEU A 36 -15.84 -14.94 -13.54
CA LEU A 36 -16.54 -13.95 -14.39
C LEU A 36 -15.54 -12.90 -14.91
N PRO A 37 -15.80 -12.31 -16.10
CA PRO A 37 -14.91 -11.30 -16.61
C PRO A 37 -14.88 -10.06 -15.70
N PRO A 38 -13.72 -9.40 -15.59
CA PRO A 38 -13.49 -8.40 -14.55
C PRO A 38 -14.38 -7.15 -14.61
N SER A 39 -14.87 -6.77 -15.79
CA SER A 39 -15.90 -5.71 -15.95
C SER A 39 -17.23 -6.00 -15.25
N GLN A 40 -17.39 -7.18 -14.65
CA GLN A 40 -18.55 -7.62 -13.90
C GLN A 40 -18.21 -8.20 -12.52
N ALA A 41 -16.93 -8.28 -12.12
CA ALA A 41 -16.60 -8.72 -10.78
C ALA A 41 -16.99 -7.60 -9.80
N PRO A 42 -17.88 -7.86 -8.83
CA PRO A 42 -18.23 -6.84 -7.87
C PRO A 42 -17.00 -6.45 -7.04
N TRP A 43 -16.77 -5.15 -6.83
CA TRP A 43 -15.70 -4.62 -5.97
C TRP A 43 -15.53 -5.37 -4.64
N HIS A 44 -16.63 -5.85 -4.04
CA HIS A 44 -16.56 -6.64 -2.81
C HIS A 44 -15.72 -7.93 -2.94
N MET A 45 -15.75 -8.65 -4.08
CA MET A 45 -14.92 -9.85 -4.25
C MET A 45 -13.43 -9.53 -4.34
N LEU A 46 -13.08 -8.45 -5.05
CA LEU A 46 -11.68 -8.03 -5.22
C LEU A 46 -11.11 -7.59 -3.86
N ILE A 47 -11.91 -6.86 -3.07
CA ILE A 47 -11.51 -6.41 -1.72
C ILE A 47 -11.31 -7.59 -0.76
N SER A 48 -12.17 -8.61 -0.78
CA SER A 48 -12.01 -9.75 0.15
C SER A 48 -10.75 -10.56 -0.14
N ARG A 49 -10.39 -10.75 -1.41
CA ARG A 49 -9.11 -11.37 -1.79
C ARG A 49 -7.91 -10.57 -1.30
N TRP A 50 -8.03 -9.24 -1.34
CA TRP A 50 -6.97 -8.36 -0.86
C TRP A 50 -6.80 -8.50 0.67
N GLN A 51 -7.88 -8.43 1.46
CA GLN A 51 -7.80 -8.53 2.93
C GLN A 51 -7.09 -9.81 3.42
N GLU A 52 -7.29 -10.95 2.75
CA GLU A 52 -6.63 -12.22 3.11
C GLU A 52 -5.11 -12.23 2.85
N ARG A 53 -4.60 -11.29 2.05
CA ARG A 53 -3.20 -11.30 1.56
C ARG A 53 -2.32 -10.17 2.11
N VAL A 54 -2.89 -9.19 2.82
CA VAL A 54 -2.13 -8.08 3.41
C VAL A 54 -1.27 -8.53 4.59
N ASP A 55 -1.60 -9.65 5.24
CA ASP A 55 -0.78 -10.18 6.32
C ASP A 55 0.48 -10.89 5.82
N ASP A 56 0.57 -11.23 4.51
CA ASP A 56 1.73 -11.87 3.87
C ASP A 56 2.76 -10.86 3.32
N MET A 57 2.89 -9.72 4.01
CA MET A 57 3.85 -8.66 3.69
C MET A 57 5.28 -9.07 4.08
N CYS A 58 5.88 -9.96 3.28
CA CYS A 58 7.20 -10.49 3.57
C CYS A 58 8.34 -9.55 3.14
N LEU A 59 9.20 -9.27 4.13
CA LEU A 59 10.64 -8.98 4.18
C LEU A 59 11.48 -8.78 2.89
N GLN A 60 11.18 -9.42 1.75
CA GLN A 60 11.97 -9.24 0.52
C GLN A 60 11.88 -7.82 -0.03
N TYR A 61 10.72 -7.17 0.08
CA TYR A 61 10.53 -5.78 -0.33
C TYR A 61 11.23 -4.77 0.61
N LEU A 62 11.49 -5.16 1.87
CA LEU A 62 12.19 -4.31 2.85
C LEU A 62 13.65 -4.02 2.49
N ASP A 63 14.24 -4.85 1.64
CA ASP A 63 15.65 -4.74 1.29
C ASP A 63 15.92 -3.72 0.17
N LEU A 64 14.88 -3.09 -0.39
CA LEU A 64 15.07 -2.06 -1.39
C LEU A 64 15.85 -0.88 -0.79
N PRO A 65 16.86 -0.35 -1.52
CA PRO A 65 17.64 0.80 -1.06
C PRO A 65 16.75 1.98 -0.67
N LEU A 66 15.66 2.20 -1.43
CA LEU A 66 14.66 3.21 -1.12
C LEU A 66 14.06 3.03 0.28
N ILE A 67 13.56 1.83 0.58
CA ILE A 67 12.92 1.54 1.88
C ILE A 67 13.90 1.73 3.02
N ARG A 68 15.14 1.23 2.88
CA ARG A 68 16.16 1.39 3.91
C ARG A 68 16.51 2.86 4.18
N ASP A 69 16.63 3.67 3.14
CA ASP A 69 16.90 5.11 3.29
C ASP A 69 15.78 5.80 4.08
N PHE A 70 14.52 5.55 3.69
CA PHE A 70 13.37 6.11 4.40
C PHE A 70 13.25 5.59 5.84
N GLN A 71 13.51 4.30 6.12
CA GLN A 71 13.54 3.79 7.50
C GLN A 71 14.54 4.55 8.38
N GLN A 72 15.74 4.80 7.86
CA GLN A 72 16.77 5.55 8.59
C GLN A 72 16.37 7.01 8.81
N ARG A 73 15.79 7.66 7.79
CA ARG A 73 15.31 9.05 7.88
C ARG A 73 14.16 9.17 8.88
N ILE A 74 13.17 8.28 8.82
CA ILE A 74 12.04 8.24 9.79
C ILE A 74 12.55 8.02 11.22
N ALA A 75 13.49 7.09 11.43
CA ALA A 75 14.07 6.88 12.76
C ALA A 75 14.80 8.13 13.30
N ARG A 76 15.42 8.91 12.43
CA ARG A 76 16.15 10.12 12.80
C ARG A 76 15.25 11.35 12.97
N GLU A 77 14.27 11.53 12.09
CA GLU A 77 13.54 12.80 11.91
C GLU A 77 12.06 12.69 12.31
N GLY A 78 11.56 11.46 12.47
CA GLY A 78 10.13 11.19 12.62
C GLY A 78 9.37 11.34 11.30
N TRP A 79 8.05 11.23 11.38
CA TRP A 79 7.17 11.43 10.23
C TRP A 79 6.78 12.92 10.06
N SER A 80 6.96 13.46 8.85
CA SER A 80 6.49 14.77 8.42
C SER A 80 5.65 14.68 7.15
N ASN A 81 4.86 15.71 6.84
CA ASN A 81 4.07 15.75 5.60
C ASN A 81 4.99 15.58 4.39
N GLU A 82 6.13 16.28 4.38
CA GLU A 82 7.12 16.24 3.31
C GLU A 82 7.70 14.83 3.14
N MET A 83 7.99 14.13 4.24
CA MET A 83 8.47 12.74 4.21
C MET A 83 7.46 11.81 3.53
N VAL A 84 6.17 11.94 3.87
CA VAL A 84 5.12 11.13 3.28
C VAL A 84 4.99 11.41 1.78
N VAL A 85 4.95 12.69 1.39
CA VAL A 85 4.87 13.06 -0.03
C VAL A 85 6.08 12.51 -0.79
N GLU A 86 7.29 12.71 -0.28
CA GLU A 86 8.52 12.26 -0.94
C GLU A 86 8.56 10.74 -1.09
N LEU A 87 8.22 10.01 -0.02
CA LEU A 87 8.15 8.55 -0.04
C LEU A 87 7.20 8.05 -1.12
N LEU A 88 5.98 8.60 -1.17
CA LEU A 88 4.95 8.16 -2.10
C LEU A 88 5.30 8.55 -3.55
N VAL A 89 5.89 9.72 -3.75
CA VAL A 89 6.40 10.13 -5.07
C VAL A 89 7.49 9.17 -5.50
N GLU A 90 8.53 8.94 -4.71
CA GLU A 90 9.65 8.06 -5.07
C GLU A 90 9.20 6.61 -5.24
N GLY A 91 8.28 6.12 -4.40
CA GLY A 91 7.66 4.81 -4.56
C GLY A 91 6.92 4.69 -5.89
N GLN A 92 6.10 5.69 -6.26
CA GLN A 92 5.49 5.77 -7.59
C GLN A 92 6.54 5.83 -8.70
N LYS A 93 7.73 6.42 -8.45
CA LYS A 93 8.78 6.47 -9.49
C LYS A 93 9.39 5.12 -9.82
N MET A 94 9.27 4.15 -8.92
CA MET A 94 9.75 2.79 -9.13
C MET A 94 8.78 1.92 -9.93
N THR A 95 7.51 2.35 -10.07
CA THR A 95 6.47 1.55 -10.71
C THR A 95 6.32 1.89 -12.19
N ARG A 96 5.91 0.92 -13.00
CA ARG A 96 5.52 1.13 -14.39
C ARG A 96 4.05 0.77 -14.53
N ALA A 97 3.24 1.77 -14.87
CA ALA A 97 1.84 1.53 -15.18
C ALA A 97 1.73 0.76 -16.51
N THR A 98 1.10 -0.40 -16.47
CA THR A 98 0.74 -1.23 -17.63
C THR A 98 -0.77 -1.48 -17.59
N MET A 99 -1.41 -1.68 -18.74
CA MET A 99 -2.81 -2.13 -18.74
C MET A 99 -2.83 -3.65 -18.63
N GLU A 100 -3.60 -4.19 -17.69
CA GLU A 100 -3.85 -5.62 -17.60
C GLU A 100 -5.11 -6.03 -18.40
N ILE A 101 -5.09 -7.23 -18.98
CA ILE A 101 -6.26 -7.80 -19.70
C ILE A 101 -7.27 -8.37 -18.71
N GLU A 102 -6.77 -8.90 -17.59
CA GLU A 102 -7.55 -9.40 -16.46
C GLU A 102 -7.33 -8.40 -15.31
N ASP A 103 -8.40 -7.91 -14.65
CA ASP A 103 -8.34 -6.96 -13.52
C ASP A 103 -7.97 -7.77 -12.27
N GLN A 104 -6.69 -8.13 -12.20
CA GLN A 104 -6.14 -8.91 -11.11
C GLN A 104 -5.41 -7.98 -10.17
N TRP A 105 -5.78 -8.04 -8.90
CA TRP A 105 -5.16 -7.22 -7.88
C TRP A 105 -3.96 -7.98 -7.32
N ASP A 106 -2.76 -7.56 -7.71
CA ASP A 106 -1.52 -8.16 -7.24
C ASP A 106 -1.23 -7.79 -5.78
N THR A 107 -0.73 -8.77 -5.03
CA THR A 107 -0.10 -8.49 -3.75
C THR A 107 1.20 -7.71 -3.96
N PRO A 108 1.71 -7.00 -2.95
CA PRO A 108 3.02 -6.34 -3.03
C PRO A 108 4.15 -7.29 -3.46
N GLN A 109 4.06 -8.57 -3.10
CA GLN A 109 5.03 -9.60 -3.52
C GLN A 109 4.87 -9.99 -5.00
N GLU A 110 3.63 -10.22 -5.46
CA GLU A 110 3.34 -10.52 -6.87
C GLU A 110 3.80 -9.34 -7.74
N PHE A 111 3.48 -8.11 -7.30
CA PHE A 111 3.89 -6.87 -7.96
C PHE A 111 5.41 -6.71 -8.03
N ALA A 112 6.14 -7.00 -6.96
CA ALA A 112 7.61 -6.97 -6.96
C ALA A 112 8.19 -8.05 -7.89
N ALA A 113 7.58 -9.24 -7.93
CA ALA A 113 8.00 -10.34 -8.81
C ALA A 113 7.80 -9.99 -10.30
N LYS A 114 6.84 -9.11 -10.61
CA LYS A 114 6.61 -8.51 -11.93
C LYS A 114 7.43 -7.24 -12.19
N ASN A 115 8.50 -7.00 -11.43
CA ASN A 115 9.37 -5.82 -11.56
C ASN A 115 8.62 -4.48 -11.42
N PHE A 116 7.61 -4.46 -10.54
CA PHE A 116 6.77 -3.30 -10.27
C PHE A 116 6.02 -2.82 -11.53
N GLU A 117 5.54 -3.77 -12.35
CA GLU A 117 4.63 -3.57 -13.50
C GLU A 117 3.21 -4.01 -13.10
N GLY A 118 2.22 -3.14 -13.37
CA GLY A 118 0.81 -3.38 -13.06
C GLY A 118 0.02 -2.10 -13.31
N ASP A 119 -1.28 -2.14 -13.06
CA ASP A 119 -2.18 -1.01 -13.30
C ASP A 119 -2.40 -0.16 -12.04
N CYS A 120 -3.52 0.58 -11.99
CA CYS A 120 -3.69 1.64 -11.00
C CYS A 120 -3.85 1.06 -9.57
N GLU A 121 -4.51 -0.10 -9.42
CA GLU A 121 -4.80 -0.75 -8.14
C GLU A 121 -3.55 -1.39 -7.54
N ASP A 122 -2.70 -2.06 -8.34
CA ASP A 122 -1.49 -2.75 -7.87
C ASP A 122 -0.53 -1.73 -7.26
N ILE A 123 -0.38 -0.60 -7.95
CA ILE A 123 0.43 0.52 -7.47
C ILE A 123 -0.18 1.11 -6.19
N ALA A 124 -1.51 1.28 -6.10
CA ALA A 124 -2.16 1.78 -4.88
C ALA A 124 -1.89 0.86 -3.67
N ILE A 125 -2.04 -0.46 -3.89
CA ILE A 125 -1.78 -1.49 -2.88
C ILE A 125 -0.33 -1.49 -2.47
N PHE A 126 0.57 -1.43 -3.44
CA PHE A 126 2.00 -1.36 -3.20
C PHE A 126 2.37 -0.14 -2.33
N MET A 127 1.88 1.05 -2.70
CA MET A 127 2.14 2.28 -1.94
C MET A 127 1.56 2.22 -0.52
N LEU A 128 0.33 1.68 -0.37
CA LEU A 128 -0.28 1.46 0.94
C LEU A 128 0.59 0.51 1.79
N ALA A 129 0.99 -0.62 1.20
CA ALA A 129 1.87 -1.59 1.84
C ALA A 129 3.18 -0.94 2.28
N THR A 130 3.83 -0.14 1.43
CA THR A 130 5.05 0.60 1.78
C THR A 130 4.87 1.43 3.05
N LEU A 131 3.79 2.20 3.17
CA LEU A 131 3.52 3.02 4.36
C LEU A 131 3.37 2.15 5.61
N ARG A 132 2.62 1.04 5.53
CA ARG A 132 2.43 0.12 6.67
C ARG A 132 3.74 -0.50 7.11
N THR A 133 4.53 -0.94 6.15
CA THR A 133 5.83 -1.57 6.40
C THR A 133 6.80 -0.64 7.12
N LEU A 134 6.76 0.66 6.83
CA LEU A 134 7.58 1.67 7.50
C LEU A 134 7.03 2.09 8.88
N GLY A 135 5.92 1.50 9.33
CA GLY A 135 5.28 1.84 10.59
C GLY A 135 4.63 3.23 10.57
N TYR A 136 4.03 3.62 9.43
CA TYR A 136 3.28 4.86 9.34
C TYR A 136 2.11 4.87 10.34
N PRO A 137 2.05 5.86 11.27
CA PRO A 137 1.12 5.80 12.40
C PRO A 137 -0.28 6.32 12.07
N HIS A 138 -0.47 6.98 10.92
CA HIS A 138 -1.75 7.55 10.50
C HIS A 138 -2.51 6.63 9.53
N GLN A 139 -3.75 7.00 9.20
CA GLN A 139 -4.59 6.19 8.32
C GLN A 139 -4.18 6.36 6.86
N ALA A 140 -4.19 5.26 6.11
CA ALA A 140 -4.10 5.26 4.66
C ALA A 140 -5.08 4.24 4.10
N ARG A 141 -5.70 4.57 2.96
CA ARG A 141 -6.76 3.78 2.31
C ARG A 141 -6.60 3.79 0.81
N VAL A 142 -6.94 2.70 0.15
CA VAL A 142 -7.17 2.70 -1.30
C VAL A 142 -8.51 3.39 -1.55
N LEU A 143 -8.55 4.31 -2.52
CA LEU A 143 -9.76 5.00 -2.98
C LEU A 143 -10.04 4.57 -4.42
N ALA A 144 -11.09 3.77 -4.62
CA ALA A 144 -11.62 3.56 -5.97
C ALA A 144 -12.56 4.71 -6.30
N ALA A 145 -12.37 5.32 -7.47
CA ALA A 145 -13.12 6.47 -7.93
C ALA A 145 -13.42 6.39 -9.43
N LYS A 146 -14.52 7.03 -9.85
CA LYS A 146 -14.79 7.28 -11.27
C LYS A 146 -14.02 8.51 -11.73
N THR A 147 -13.30 8.41 -12.83
CA THR A 147 -12.75 9.57 -13.56
C THR A 147 -13.53 9.82 -14.85
N MET A 148 -13.14 10.84 -15.63
CA MET A 148 -13.74 11.09 -16.95
C MET A 148 -13.48 9.95 -17.95
N PHE A 149 -12.42 9.16 -17.77
CA PHE A 149 -11.99 8.17 -18.76
C PHE A 149 -12.25 6.73 -18.32
N ALA A 150 -12.04 6.40 -17.05
CA ALA A 150 -12.30 5.06 -16.51
C ALA A 150 -12.45 5.10 -14.98
N ASP A 151 -12.80 3.96 -14.39
CA ASP A 151 -12.60 3.73 -12.96
C ASP A 151 -11.09 3.75 -12.67
N HIS A 152 -10.73 4.21 -11.49
CA HIS A 152 -9.34 4.47 -11.13
C HIS A 152 -9.11 4.27 -9.64
N ALA A 153 -8.04 3.56 -9.29
CA ALA A 153 -7.59 3.41 -7.92
C ALA A 153 -6.59 4.52 -7.57
N LEU A 154 -6.77 5.12 -6.40
CA LEU A 154 -5.94 6.17 -5.83
C LEU A 154 -5.50 5.76 -4.43
N LEU A 155 -4.52 6.46 -3.87
CA LEU A 155 -4.17 6.30 -2.46
C LEU A 155 -4.58 7.54 -1.67
N LYS A 156 -5.43 7.37 -0.66
CA LYS A 156 -5.84 8.44 0.25
C LYS A 156 -5.14 8.28 1.60
N VAL A 157 -4.40 9.29 2.03
CA VAL A 157 -3.54 9.26 3.23
C VAL A 157 -3.87 10.42 4.15
N GLU A 158 -4.03 10.12 5.44
CA GLU A 158 -4.13 11.10 6.51
C GLU A 158 -2.72 11.55 6.90
N MET A 159 -2.36 12.76 6.51
CA MET A 159 -1.06 13.37 6.74
C MET A 159 -0.79 13.56 8.25
N PRO A 160 0.47 13.69 8.68
CA PRO A 160 0.82 13.96 10.08
C PRO A 160 0.11 15.16 10.73
N ASP A 161 -0.29 16.16 9.93
CA ASP A 161 -1.10 17.30 10.40
C ASP A 161 -2.62 17.02 10.49
N ASN A 162 -3.03 15.75 10.36
CA ASN A 162 -4.42 15.26 10.32
C ASN A 162 -5.22 15.70 9.08
N SER A 163 -4.59 16.29 8.06
CA SER A 163 -5.25 16.56 6.78
C SER A 163 -5.33 15.28 5.93
N TRP A 164 -6.33 15.17 5.05
CA TRP A 164 -6.38 14.08 4.06
C TRP A 164 -5.83 14.55 2.72
N GLN A 165 -4.94 13.77 2.13
CA GLN A 165 -4.41 13.98 0.79
C GLN A 165 -4.65 12.74 -0.10
N VAL A 166 -4.98 12.97 -1.36
CA VAL A 166 -5.14 11.92 -2.37
C VAL A 166 -3.94 11.96 -3.30
N PHE A 167 -3.30 10.81 -3.45
CA PHE A 167 -2.17 10.58 -4.32
C PHE A 167 -2.61 9.76 -5.52
N GLU A 168 -2.16 10.24 -6.68
CA GLU A 168 -2.32 9.57 -7.95
C GLU A 168 -1.41 8.33 -7.99
N THR A 169 -1.90 7.20 -8.48
CA THR A 169 -1.12 5.96 -8.56
C THR A 169 -0.41 5.85 -9.90
N THR A 170 -1.05 6.23 -11.00
CA THR A 170 -0.39 6.24 -12.29
C THR A 170 0.18 7.62 -12.56
N ARG A 171 1.34 7.69 -13.19
CA ARG A 171 1.78 8.99 -13.73
C ARG A 171 0.87 9.31 -14.90
N ALA A 172 -0.25 9.98 -14.63
CA ALA A 172 -1.08 10.50 -15.69
C ALA A 172 -0.18 11.31 -16.64
N ILE A 173 -0.25 10.95 -17.93
CA ILE A 173 0.39 11.65 -19.05
C ILE A 173 0.00 13.14 -19.10
N THR A 174 -0.96 13.61 -18.28
CA THR A 174 -1.41 15.00 -18.21
C THR A 174 -1.04 15.67 -16.87
N PRO A 175 -0.01 16.54 -16.82
CA PRO A 175 0.62 16.95 -15.56
C PRO A 175 -0.14 17.95 -14.66
N LYS A 176 -1.38 18.37 -14.98
CA LYS A 176 -1.91 19.63 -14.40
C LYS A 176 -3.40 19.71 -14.10
N ALA A 177 -4.21 18.71 -14.43
CA ALA A 177 -5.58 18.69 -13.96
C ALA A 177 -5.65 17.78 -12.74
N ARG A 178 -5.95 18.38 -11.57
CA ARG A 178 -6.69 17.66 -10.52
C ARG A 178 -7.91 17.05 -11.23
N LEU A 179 -7.81 15.79 -11.61
CA LEU A 179 -8.90 15.10 -12.26
C LEU A 179 -10.05 15.14 -11.26
N ALA A 180 -11.22 15.60 -11.68
CA ALA A 180 -12.40 15.45 -10.84
C ALA A 180 -12.65 13.94 -10.71
N TYR A 181 -12.55 13.44 -9.49
CA TYR A 181 -12.87 12.06 -9.15
C TYR A 181 -14.20 12.04 -8.40
N THR A 182 -15.06 11.10 -8.73
CA THR A 182 -16.25 10.79 -7.93
C THR A 182 -15.94 9.53 -7.12
N PRO A 183 -15.80 9.62 -5.78
CA PRO A 183 -15.53 8.45 -4.95
C PRO A 183 -16.57 7.36 -5.14
N ILE A 184 -16.14 6.10 -5.19
CA ILE A 184 -17.01 4.93 -5.19
C ILE A 184 -16.89 4.20 -3.85
N VAL A 185 -15.67 3.84 -3.46
CA VAL A 185 -15.38 3.10 -2.23
C VAL A 185 -13.97 3.45 -1.74
N GLU A 186 -13.80 3.55 -0.43
CA GLU A 186 -12.49 3.64 0.23
C GLU A 186 -12.33 2.41 1.12
N PHE A 187 -11.15 1.81 1.15
CA PHE A 187 -10.91 0.68 2.04
C PHE A 187 -9.47 0.58 2.52
N ASP A 188 -9.34 -0.07 3.67
CA ASP A 188 -8.09 -0.48 4.30
C ASP A 188 -8.27 -1.90 4.88
N GLU A 189 -7.26 -2.38 5.60
CA GLU A 189 -7.25 -3.75 6.13
C GLU A 189 -8.39 -4.02 7.13
N LYS A 190 -9.00 -2.96 7.67
CA LYS A 190 -10.01 -3.05 8.74
C LYS A 190 -11.40 -2.67 8.27
N ARG A 191 -11.53 -1.83 7.24
CA ARG A 191 -12.78 -1.17 6.90
C ARG A 191 -12.97 -0.98 5.41
N ILE A 192 -14.23 -1.06 4.99
CA ILE A 192 -14.72 -0.70 3.66
C ILE A 192 -15.78 0.39 3.85
N ILE A 193 -15.68 1.48 3.11
CA ILE A 193 -16.58 2.64 3.18
C ILE A 193 -17.06 2.95 1.77
N PHE A 194 -18.35 2.80 1.52
CA PHE A 194 -18.96 3.16 0.24
C PHE A 194 -19.32 4.66 0.23
N ALA A 195 -19.11 5.32 -0.90
CA ALA A 195 -19.53 6.71 -1.05
C ALA A 195 -21.06 6.79 -1.04
N GLY A 196 -21.62 7.81 -0.38
CA GLY A 196 -23.07 8.04 -0.38
C GLY A 196 -23.89 7.15 0.58
N THR A 197 -23.25 6.32 1.41
CA THR A 197 -23.91 5.63 2.53
C THR A 197 -23.72 6.36 3.85
#